data_AF-H6QS45-F1
#
_entry.id   AF-H6QS45-F1
#
_cell.length_a   1.000
_cell.length_b   1.000
_cell.length_c   1.000
_cell.angle_alpha   90.00
_cell.angle_beta   90.00
_cell.angle_gamma   90.00
#
_symmetry.space_group_name_H-M   'P 1'
#
loop_
_entity.id
_entity.type
_entity.pdbx_description
1 polymer ?
#
loop_
_entity_poly.entity_id
_entity_poly.type
_entity_poly.pdbx_seq_one_letter_code
_entity_poly.pdbx_strand_id
1 'polypeptide(L)' 'MALGMGQNWSRVRRVIQMGRGDPSAICQMIGRAGRDGRPGLAIMFVEKTRKGGEEQSGGF' A
#
# COMPACT_ATOMS: atom_id res chain seq x y z
N MET A 1 -4.91 2.86 8.29
CA MET A 1 -3.48 3.03 8.65
C MET A 1 -3.13 4.50 8.48
N ALA A 2 -2.61 5.19 9.50
CA ALA A 2 -2.23 6.60 9.40
C ALA A 2 -0.70 6.75 9.42
N LEU A 3 -0.13 7.14 8.27
CA LEU A 3 1.28 7.52 8.15
C LEU A 3 1.46 8.94 8.73
N GLY A 4 2.27 9.10 9.78
CA GLY A 4 2.54 10.41 10.37
C GLY A 4 3.28 11.36 9.41
N MET A 5 3.19 12.68 9.64
CA MET A 5 3.82 13.71 8.79
C MET A 5 5.33 13.46 8.54
N GLY A 6 6.03 12.84 9.51
CA GLY A 6 7.45 12.49 9.41
C GLY A 6 7.79 11.43 8.35
N GLN A 7 6.80 10.70 7.84
CA GLN A 7 7.02 9.76 6.74
C GLN A 7 6.83 10.41 5.37
N ASN A 8 6.45 11.69 5.26
CA ASN A 8 6.24 12.41 3.99
C ASN A 8 7.54 12.81 3.28
N TRP A 9 8.38 11.85 2.93
CA TRP A 9 9.61 12.08 2.18
C TRP A 9 9.34 12.35 0.69
N SER A 10 10.08 13.29 0.11
CA SER A 10 10.01 13.62 -1.32
C SER A 10 10.65 12.56 -2.22
N ARG A 11 11.66 11.83 -1.73
CA ARG A 11 12.48 10.90 -2.52
C ARG A 11 12.25 9.42 -2.18
N VAL A 12 11.00 9.02 -1.92
CA VAL A 12 10.67 7.60 -1.71
C VAL A 12 10.84 6.85 -3.04
N ARG A 13 11.65 5.79 -3.06
CA ARG A 13 11.89 4.97 -4.26
C ARG A 13 11.35 3.57 -4.21
N ARG A 14 11.16 3.04 -3.02
CA ARG A 14 10.65 1.70 -2.80
C ARG A 14 9.60 1.75 -1.72
N VAL A 15 8.45 1.17 -1.99
CA VAL A 15 7.43 0.86 -1.00
C VAL A 15 7.24 -0.66 -1.02
N ILE A 16 7.28 -1.26 0.16
CA ILE A 16 7.02 -2.68 0.32
C ILE A 16 5.76 -2.80 1.18
N GLN A 17 4.70 -3.35 0.62
CA GLN A 17 3.52 -3.72 1.38
C GLN A 17 3.54 -5.22 1.71
N MET A 18 3.24 -5.51 2.97
CA MET A 18 3.17 -6.85 3.53
C MET A 18 1.73 -7.14 3.95
N GLY A 19 1.17 -8.22 3.43
CA GLY A 19 -0.19 -8.63 3.71
C GLY A 19 -1.23 -7.86 2.90
N ARG A 20 -2.50 -8.07 3.28
CA ARG A 20 -3.67 -7.43 2.67
C ARG A 20 -4.15 -6.29 3.55
N GLY A 21 -4.81 -5.33 2.92
CA GLY A 21 -5.45 -4.20 3.57
C GLY A 21 -6.45 -3.58 2.61
N ASP A 22 -7.07 -2.49 3.06
CA ASP A 22 -7.96 -1.70 2.21
C ASP A 22 -7.24 -1.27 0.92
N PRO A 23 -7.82 -1.50 -0.27
CA PRO A 23 -7.21 -1.13 -1.55
C PRO A 23 -6.85 0.36 -1.62
N SER A 24 -7.70 1.25 -1.09
CA SER A 24 -7.45 2.70 -1.13
C SER A 24 -6.25 3.07 -0.28
N ALA A 25 -6.11 2.48 0.91
CA ALA A 25 -4.95 2.65 1.77
C ALA A 25 -3.67 2.10 1.13
N ILE A 26 -3.73 0.94 0.46
CA ILE A 26 -2.58 0.37 -0.25
C ILE A 26 -2.18 1.29 -1.41
N CYS A 27 -3.13 1.75 -2.22
CA CYS A 27 -2.90 2.71 -3.31
C CYS A 27 -2.24 3.99 -2.79
N GLN A 28 -2.72 4.51 -1.66
CA GLN A 28 -2.15 5.68 -1.02
C GLN A 28 -0.72 5.43 -0.52
N MET A 29 -0.41 4.22 -0.04
CA MET A 29 0.93 3.84 0.39
C MET A 29 1.90 3.65 -0.78
N ILE A 30 1.51 2.94 -1.83
CA ILE A 30 2.39 2.68 -2.99
C ILE A 30 2.60 3.92 -3.85
N GLY A 31 1.59 4.80 -3.94
CA GLY A 31 1.65 6.07 -4.68
C GLY A 31 2.66 7.07 -4.11
N ARG A 32 3.29 6.76 -2.98
CA ARG A 32 4.37 7.57 -2.41
C ARG A 32 5.69 7.37 -3.13
N ALA A 33 5.92 6.21 -3.77
CA ALA A 33 7.12 5.97 -4.55
C ALA A 33 7.12 6.82 -5.83
N GLY A 34 8.23 7.50 -6.11
CA GLY A 34 8.40 8.28 -7.35
C GLY A 34 7.69 9.64 -7.37
N ARG A 35 7.28 10.17 -6.20
CA ARG A 35 6.68 11.52 -6.10
C ARG A 35 7.58 12.63 -6.66
N ASP A 36 8.90 12.42 -6.69
CA ASP A 36 9.88 13.32 -7.30
C ASP A 36 9.94 13.23 -8.84
N GLY A 37 8.98 12.57 -9.49
CA GLY A 37 8.91 12.41 -10.95
C GLY A 37 9.90 11.39 -11.52
N ARG A 38 10.65 10.71 -10.66
CA ARG A 38 11.63 9.68 -11.03
C ARG A 38 11.05 8.30 -10.77
N PRO A 39 11.57 7.23 -11.43
CA PRO A 39 11.05 5.89 -11.27
C PRO A 39 10.99 5.46 -9.79
N GLY A 40 9.83 4.90 -9.41
CA GLY A 40 9.58 4.29 -8.11
C GLY A 40 9.11 2.84 -8.29
N LEU A 41 9.38 2.01 -7.28
CA LEU A 41 9.02 0.60 -7.26
C LEU A 41 8.09 0.30 -6.07
N ALA A 42 7.01 -0.41 -6.34
CA ALA A 42 6.14 -0.98 -5.32
C ALA A 42 6.24 -2.50 -5.37
N ILE A 43 6.49 -3.13 -4.21
CA ILE A 43 6.50 -4.59 -4.05
C ILE A 43 5.40 -4.95 -3.06
N MET A 44 4.58 -5.94 -3.39
CA MET A 44 3.49 -6.38 -2.53
C MET A 44 3.62 -7.87 -2.27
N PHE A 45 3.81 -8.23 -0.99
CA PHE A 45 3.83 -9.61 -0.55
C PHE A 45 2.45 -9.95 0.02
N VAL A 46 1.69 -10.77 -0.72
CA VAL A 46 0.37 -11.24 -0.29
C VAL A 46 0.34 -12.75 -0.22
N GLU A 47 -0.41 -13.27 0.76
CA GLU A 47 -0.71 -14.69 0.83
C GLU A 47 -1.63 -15.09 -0.34
N LYS A 48 -1.37 -16.27 -0.93
CA LYS A 48 -2.02 -16.72 -2.17
C LYS A 48 -3.55 -16.86 -2.05
N THR A 49 -4.09 -17.35 -0.93
CA THR A 49 -5.54 -17.58 -0.77
C THR A 49 -5.90 -17.83 0.70
N ARG A 50 -7.04 -17.30 1.16
CA ARG A 50 -7.66 -17.60 2.47
C ARG A 50 -8.27 -19.01 2.41
N LYS A 51 -8.10 -19.84 3.45
CA LYS A 51 -9.04 -20.93 3.71
C LYS A 51 -10.34 -20.31 4.25
N GLY A 52 -11.39 -20.27 3.43
CA GLY A 52 -12.72 -19.75 3.79
C GLY A 52 -12.98 -18.34 3.29
N GLY A 53 -13.37 -18.20 2.02
CA GLY A 53 -13.74 -16.92 1.42
C GLY A 53 -15.01 -16.36 2.06
N GLU A 54 -14.89 -15.18 2.65
CA GLU A 54 -15.99 -14.24 2.78
C GLU A 54 -15.39 -12.85 2.55
N GLU A 55 -15.79 -12.21 1.47
CA GLU A 55 -15.55 -10.80 1.25
C GLU A 55 -16.46 -10.07 2.23
N GLN A 56 -15.90 -9.54 3.32
CA GLN A 56 -16.63 -8.58 4.15
C GLN A 56 -16.77 -7.29 3.32
N SER A 57 -17.77 -7.26 2.46
CA SER A 57 -18.36 -6.05 1.92
C SER A 57 -18.95 -5.26 3.08
N GLY A 58 -18.11 -4.48 3.74
CA GLY A 58 -18.49 -3.57 4.81
C GLY A 58 -18.45 -2.13 4.31
N GLY A 59 -19.64 -1.57 4.09
CA GLY A 59 -19.95 -0.15 4.24
C GLY A 59 -19.40 0.82 3.18
N PHE A 60 -20.34 1.51 2.53
CA PHE A 60 -20.10 2.83 1.95
C PHE A 60 -19.60 3.83 3.00
#